data_AF-D3E1W0-F1
#
_entry.id   AF-D3E1W0-F1
#
_cell.length_a   1.000
_cell.length_b   1.000
_cell.length_c   1.000
_cell.angle_alpha   90.00
_cell.angle_beta   90.00
_cell.angle_gamma   90.00
#
_symmetry.space_group_name_H-M   'P 1'
#
loop_
_entity.id
_entity.type
_entity.pdbx_description
1 polymer ?
#
loop_
_entity_poly.entity_id
_entity_poly.type
_entity_poly.pdbx_seq_one_letter_code
_entity_poly.pdbx_strand_id
1 'polypeptide(L)'
;MFVEDLINNLSNFIESRLSDKILIFLQEYFLKAGIFTLASQIIAILFISIVFTLILALMIALLFSFDILMAILLAIFIPLLSFILFVFIKSERRREELENSIPDFLRQLASMLRVGMSLENALVDLSEHGNGPLYDELRRVVVEIRMGKSFDESFRNMAKRLDSKDLERSFKIILNAHKSGGGLADVISDVSDDLRAMLILKRERKSSVMMSIMFLVLASVVAAPFALGMVGVYSSFMIELNRSSAICQLAPTVALIYLIIHSILAGFLIALIMYGDIKKGVKFSIPITALAFFLFYLINVFGLSFFGF
;
A
#
# COMPACT_ATOMS: atom_id res chain seq x y z
N MET A 1 6.25 28.52 3.28
CA MET A 1 6.37 29.69 2.38
C MET A 1 7.07 29.35 1.07
N PHE A 2 8.41 29.35 0.93
CA PHE A 2 9.06 29.13 -0.39
C PHE A 2 8.70 27.79 -1.08
N VAL A 3 8.65 26.68 -0.32
CA VAL A 3 8.30 25.35 -0.87
C VAL A 3 6.83 25.27 -1.29
N GLU A 4 5.93 25.89 -0.55
CA GLU A 4 4.49 25.92 -0.88
C GLU A 4 4.23 26.76 -2.12
N ASP A 5 4.90 27.92 -2.25
CA ASP A 5 4.83 28.76 -3.44
C ASP A 5 5.36 28.02 -4.68
N LEU A 6 6.46 27.27 -4.53
CA LEU A 6 7.01 26.43 -5.60
C LEU A 6 6.02 25.32 -6.02
N ILE A 7 5.42 24.63 -5.06
CA ILE A 7 4.42 23.58 -5.32
C ILE A 7 3.22 24.18 -6.05
N ASN A 8 2.71 25.33 -5.60
CA ASN A 8 1.56 25.99 -6.21
C ASN A 8 1.85 26.47 -7.65
N ASN A 9 3.03 27.05 -7.88
CA ASN A 9 3.44 27.47 -9.22
C ASN A 9 3.59 26.29 -10.19
N LEU A 10 4.20 25.19 -9.73
CA LEU A 10 4.32 23.96 -10.52
C LEU A 10 2.96 23.29 -10.75
N SER A 11 2.08 23.29 -9.74
CA SER A 11 0.71 22.79 -9.83
C SER A 11 -0.06 23.50 -10.95
N ASN A 12 -0.02 24.83 -10.98
CA ASN A 12 -0.67 25.64 -12.01
C ASN A 12 -0.08 25.37 -13.41
N PHE A 13 1.23 25.17 -13.49
CA PHE A 13 1.90 24.80 -14.75
C PHE A 13 1.47 23.42 -15.24
N ILE A 14 1.37 22.45 -14.33
CA ILE A 14 0.92 21.08 -14.61
C ILE A 14 -0.53 21.08 -15.11
N GLU A 15 -1.42 21.84 -14.47
CA GLU A 15 -2.82 22.02 -14.90
C GLU A 15 -2.92 22.61 -16.32
N SER A 16 -2.03 23.53 -16.68
CA SER A 16 -2.02 24.10 -18.04
C SER A 16 -1.53 23.14 -19.13
N ARG A 17 -0.84 22.04 -18.77
CA ARG A 17 -0.18 21.12 -19.71
C ARG A 17 -0.82 19.74 -19.78
N LEU A 18 -1.43 19.28 -18.70
CA LEU A 18 -2.10 17.98 -18.64
C LEU A 18 -3.56 18.07 -19.03
N SER A 19 -4.08 17.02 -19.65
CA SER A 19 -5.51 16.92 -19.93
C SER A 19 -6.30 16.79 -18.63
N ASP A 20 -7.40 17.54 -18.52
CA ASP A 20 -8.37 17.45 -17.42
C ASP A 20 -8.79 16.01 -17.13
N LYS A 21 -8.93 15.16 -18.17
CA LYS A 21 -9.29 13.75 -18.01
C LYS A 21 -8.30 12.99 -17.12
N ILE A 22 -7.00 13.25 -17.27
CA ILE A 22 -5.95 12.57 -16.50
C ILE A 22 -5.95 13.09 -15.05
N LEU A 23 -6.09 14.40 -14.87
CA LEU A 23 -6.14 15.01 -13.55
C LEU A 23 -7.35 14.52 -12.75
N ILE A 24 -8.52 14.43 -13.38
CA ILE A 24 -9.73 13.88 -12.77
C ILE A 24 -9.53 12.41 -12.40
N PHE A 25 -8.99 11.60 -13.32
CA PHE A 25 -8.72 10.18 -13.05
C PHE A 25 -7.77 9.98 -11.86
N LEU A 26 -6.68 10.75 -11.81
CA LEU A 26 -5.72 10.69 -10.70
C LEU A 26 -6.33 11.22 -9.40
N GLN A 27 -7.11 12.29 -9.46
CA GLN A 27 -7.81 12.83 -8.30
C GLN A 27 -8.78 11.79 -7.72
N GLU A 28 -9.57 11.10 -8.56
CA GLU A 28 -10.44 10.01 -8.12
C GLU A 28 -9.64 8.88 -7.46
N TYR A 29 -8.51 8.50 -8.05
CA TYR A 29 -7.64 7.47 -7.49
C TYR A 29 -7.07 7.85 -6.12
N PHE A 30 -6.60 9.09 -5.97
CA PHE A 30 -6.06 9.61 -4.70
C PHE A 30 -7.14 9.80 -3.64
N LEU A 31 -8.33 10.27 -4.02
CA LEU A 31 -9.47 10.41 -3.11
C LEU A 31 -9.92 9.05 -2.57
N LYS A 32 -9.97 8.01 -3.42
CA LYS A 32 -10.22 6.63 -2.97
C LYS A 32 -9.17 6.18 -1.96
N ALA A 33 -7.90 6.49 -2.19
CA ALA A 33 -6.80 6.22 -1.27
C ALA A 33 -6.78 7.08 0.01
N GLY A 34 -7.70 8.05 0.18
CA GLY A 34 -7.74 8.95 1.35
C GLY A 34 -6.69 10.05 1.31
N ILE A 35 -6.26 10.42 0.12
CA ILE A 35 -5.36 11.53 -0.14
C ILE A 35 -6.23 12.67 -0.68
N PHE A 36 -6.46 13.68 0.16
CA PHE A 36 -7.33 14.83 -0.16
C PHE A 36 -6.59 16.02 -0.80
N THR A 37 -5.28 15.88 -1.03
CA THR A 37 -4.49 16.87 -1.75
C THR A 37 -4.83 16.85 -3.25
N LEU A 38 -4.65 17.98 -3.92
CA LEU A 38 -4.91 18.09 -5.36
C LEU A 38 -3.93 17.19 -6.15
N ALA A 39 -4.43 16.53 -7.19
CA ALA A 39 -3.62 15.65 -8.04
C ALA A 39 -2.45 16.42 -8.69
N SER A 40 -2.67 17.67 -9.06
CA SER A 40 -1.65 18.58 -9.60
C SER A 40 -0.54 18.86 -8.58
N GLN A 41 -0.88 19.13 -7.32
CA GLN A 41 0.09 19.30 -6.23
C GLN A 41 0.88 18.02 -5.95
N ILE A 42 0.23 16.84 -6.03
CA ILE A 42 0.91 15.55 -5.86
C ILE A 42 1.93 15.33 -6.98
N ILE A 43 1.57 15.61 -8.22
CA ILE A 43 2.49 15.52 -9.37
C ILE A 43 3.65 16.51 -9.19
N ALA A 44 3.39 17.72 -8.71
CA ALA A 44 4.43 18.72 -8.41
C ALA A 44 5.40 18.21 -7.34
N ILE A 45 4.91 17.64 -6.24
CA ILE A 45 5.75 17.05 -5.18
C ILE A 45 6.58 15.89 -5.75
N LEU A 46 5.98 15.02 -6.56
CA LEU A 46 6.69 13.92 -7.21
C LEU A 46 7.80 14.44 -8.14
N PHE A 47 7.53 15.46 -8.93
CA PHE A 47 8.52 16.10 -9.80
C PHE A 47 9.68 16.70 -9.01
N ILE A 48 9.39 17.48 -7.95
CA ILE A 48 10.42 18.04 -7.06
C ILE A 48 11.25 16.91 -6.43
N SER A 49 10.61 15.82 -6.00
CA SER A 49 11.31 14.70 -5.40
C SER A 49 12.28 14.02 -6.37
N ILE A 50 11.90 13.85 -7.64
CA ILE A 50 12.76 13.29 -8.70
C ILE A 50 13.95 14.20 -8.99
N VAL A 51 13.72 15.51 -9.11
CA VAL A 51 14.82 16.47 -9.34
C VAL A 51 15.80 16.45 -8.17
N PHE A 52 15.29 16.41 -6.94
CA PHE A 52 16.12 16.37 -5.74
C PHE A 52 16.95 15.07 -5.66
N THR A 53 16.32 13.90 -5.88
CA THR A 53 17.04 12.61 -5.89
C THR A 53 18.04 12.53 -7.03
N LEU A 54 17.77 13.14 -8.18
CA LEU A 54 18.69 13.20 -9.31
C LEU A 54 19.96 14.00 -8.99
N ILE A 55 19.81 15.18 -8.38
CA ILE A 55 20.95 16.01 -7.95
C ILE A 55 21.80 15.23 -6.93
N LEU A 56 21.15 14.60 -5.94
CA LEU A 56 21.83 13.82 -4.92
C LEU A 56 22.56 12.60 -5.50
N ALA A 57 21.90 11.84 -6.38
CA ALA A 57 22.48 10.68 -7.02
C ALA A 57 23.70 11.03 -7.89
N LEU A 58 23.63 12.16 -8.63
CA LEU A 58 24.74 12.64 -9.44
C LEU A 58 25.92 13.10 -8.56
N MET A 59 25.65 13.78 -7.44
CA MET A 59 26.68 14.16 -6.46
C MET A 59 27.38 12.92 -5.89
N ILE A 60 26.63 11.89 -5.51
CA ILE A 60 27.18 10.61 -5.02
C ILE A 60 28.00 9.92 -6.12
N ALA A 61 27.50 9.89 -7.35
CA ALA A 61 28.20 9.26 -8.47
C ALA A 61 29.55 9.92 -8.75
N LEU A 62 29.62 11.25 -8.67
CA LEU A 62 30.86 12.01 -8.84
C LEU A 62 31.86 11.80 -7.69
N LEU A 63 31.38 11.73 -6.44
CA LEU A 63 32.23 11.55 -5.26
C LEU A 63 32.81 10.13 -5.13
N PHE A 64 32.02 9.11 -5.50
CA PHE A 64 32.37 7.70 -5.29
C PHE A 64 32.68 6.95 -6.60
N SER A 65 32.81 7.68 -7.72
CA SER A 65 33.04 7.11 -9.07
C SER A 65 32.01 6.03 -9.44
N PHE A 66 30.75 6.23 -9.05
CA PHE A 66 29.65 5.33 -9.39
C PHE A 66 29.22 5.54 -10.86
N ASP A 67 28.68 4.50 -11.49
CA ASP A 67 28.16 4.60 -12.86
C ASP A 67 27.01 5.63 -12.92
N ILE A 68 27.21 6.69 -13.71
CA ILE A 68 26.27 7.80 -13.89
C ILE A 68 24.93 7.30 -14.43
N LEU A 69 24.95 6.32 -15.33
CA LEU A 69 23.73 5.78 -15.94
C LEU A 69 22.89 5.05 -14.87
N MET A 70 23.54 4.29 -13.99
CA MET A 70 22.87 3.66 -12.85
C MET A 70 22.36 4.69 -11.83
N ALA A 71 23.11 5.75 -11.57
CA ALA A 71 22.69 6.83 -10.67
C ALA A 71 21.42 7.55 -11.17
N ILE A 72 21.34 7.84 -12.47
CA ILE A 72 20.15 8.46 -13.10
C ILE A 72 18.95 7.52 -13.03
N LEU A 73 19.13 6.23 -13.33
CA LEU A 73 18.05 5.24 -13.23
C LEU A 73 17.52 5.18 -11.80
N LEU A 74 18.38 5.02 -10.79
CA LEU A 74 17.98 4.99 -9.39
C LEU A 74 17.27 6.28 -8.96
N ALA A 75 17.75 7.44 -9.39
CA ALA A 75 17.16 8.73 -9.07
C ALA A 75 15.71 8.89 -9.55
N ILE A 76 15.35 8.28 -10.68
CA ILE A 76 13.99 8.33 -11.23
C ILE A 76 13.13 7.23 -10.60
N PHE A 77 13.65 6.00 -10.52
CA PHE A 77 12.87 4.85 -10.08
C PHE A 77 12.55 4.88 -8.58
N ILE A 78 13.47 5.32 -7.71
CA ILE A 78 13.27 5.34 -6.25
C ILE A 78 12.06 6.21 -5.84
N PRO A 79 11.97 7.50 -6.20
CA PRO A 79 10.85 8.34 -5.78
C PRO A 79 9.53 7.89 -6.43
N LEU A 80 9.55 7.46 -7.70
CA LEU A 80 8.36 6.98 -8.39
C LEU A 80 7.79 5.72 -7.71
N LEU A 81 8.67 4.75 -7.44
CA LEU A 81 8.28 3.50 -6.81
C LEU A 81 7.83 3.71 -5.37
N SER A 82 8.51 4.59 -4.63
CA SER A 82 8.16 4.96 -3.26
C SER A 82 6.79 5.64 -3.20
N PHE A 83 6.49 6.53 -4.14
CA PHE A 83 5.20 7.19 -4.24
C PHE A 83 4.06 6.21 -4.56
N ILE A 84 4.24 5.34 -5.57
CA ILE A 84 3.25 4.30 -5.91
C ILE A 84 2.99 3.40 -4.70
N LEU A 85 4.05 3.00 -4.00
CA LEU A 85 3.96 2.17 -2.81
C LEU A 85 3.20 2.87 -1.67
N PHE A 86 3.49 4.15 -1.44
CA PHE A 86 2.80 4.95 -0.43
C PHE A 86 1.29 5.02 -0.68
N VAL A 87 0.89 5.33 -1.92
CA VAL A 87 -0.53 5.39 -2.30
C VAL A 87 -1.19 4.02 -2.14
N PHE A 88 -0.52 2.95 -2.57
CA PHE A 88 -1.01 1.59 -2.42
C PHE A 88 -1.23 1.19 -0.96
N ILE A 89 -0.23 1.44 -0.10
CA ILE A 89 -0.30 1.13 1.34
C ILE A 89 -1.42 1.94 2.00
N LYS A 90 -1.54 3.22 1.69
CA LYS A 90 -2.56 4.10 2.27
C LYS A 90 -3.96 3.67 1.86
N SER A 91 -4.15 3.32 0.59
CA SER A 91 -5.40 2.76 0.06
C SER A 91 -5.79 1.46 0.76
N GLU A 92 -4.86 0.52 0.87
CA GLU A 92 -5.11 -0.77 1.54
C GLU A 92 -5.42 -0.58 3.03
N ARG A 93 -4.71 0.30 3.72
CA ARG A 93 -4.95 0.60 5.14
C ARG A 93 -6.33 1.20 5.33
N ARG A 94 -6.72 2.17 4.50
CA ARG A 94 -8.06 2.77 4.56
C ARG A 94 -9.15 1.73 4.33
N ARG A 95 -8.94 0.82 3.38
CA ARG A 95 -9.86 -0.31 3.13
C ARG A 95 -9.96 -1.25 4.33
N GLU A 96 -8.84 -1.57 4.98
CA GLU A 96 -8.84 -2.40 6.19
C GLU A 96 -9.54 -1.69 7.35
N GLU A 97 -9.34 -0.39 7.54
CA GLU A 97 -10.06 0.43 8.53
C GLU A 97 -11.57 0.43 8.26
N LEU A 98 -11.99 0.58 6.99
CA LEU A 98 -13.38 0.44 6.57
C LEU A 98 -13.93 -0.94 6.92
N GLU A 99 -13.33 -2.03 6.42
CA GLU A 99 -13.78 -3.40 6.64
C GLU A 99 -13.91 -3.75 8.13
N ASN A 100 -12.99 -3.28 8.98
CA ASN A 100 -13.05 -3.52 10.42
C ASN A 100 -14.15 -2.71 11.14
N SER A 101 -14.54 -1.55 10.61
CA SER A 101 -15.53 -0.67 11.25
C SER A 101 -16.99 -1.04 10.95
N ILE A 102 -17.25 -1.76 9.85
CA ILE A 102 -18.62 -2.08 9.39
C ILE A 102 -19.41 -2.90 10.42
N PRO A 103 -18.88 -4.00 11.01
CA PRO A 103 -19.64 -4.79 11.97
C PRO A 103 -20.07 -3.97 13.18
N ASP A 104 -19.16 -3.16 13.72
CA ASP A 104 -19.44 -2.33 14.90
C ASP A 104 -20.46 -1.23 14.57
N PHE A 105 -20.39 -0.62 13.38
CA PHE A 105 -21.41 0.31 12.88
C PHE A 105 -22.79 -0.35 12.79
N LEU A 106 -22.88 -1.52 12.15
CA LEU A 106 -24.14 -2.25 12.01
C LEU A 106 -24.72 -2.66 13.36
N ARG A 107 -23.88 -3.12 14.29
CA ARG A 107 -24.31 -3.46 15.65
C ARG A 107 -24.90 -2.27 16.40
N GLN A 108 -24.27 -1.11 16.32
CA GLN A 108 -24.79 0.12 16.93
C GLN A 108 -26.12 0.54 16.29
N LEU A 109 -26.19 0.48 14.96
CA LEU A 109 -27.41 0.75 14.20
C LEU A 109 -28.55 -0.18 14.63
N ALA A 110 -28.31 -1.48 14.72
CA ALA A 110 -29.28 -2.46 15.20
C ALA A 110 -29.77 -2.13 16.63
N SER A 111 -28.86 -1.75 17.52
CA SER A 111 -29.19 -1.37 18.90
C SER A 111 -30.11 -0.15 18.95
N MET A 112 -29.85 0.89 18.16
CA MET A 112 -30.70 2.09 18.10
C MET A 112 -32.10 1.77 17.58
N LEU A 113 -32.18 0.94 16.54
CA LEU A 113 -33.45 0.49 15.97
C LEU A 113 -34.27 -0.36 16.96
N ARG A 114 -33.62 -1.22 17.78
CA ARG A 114 -34.32 -2.01 18.82
C ARG A 114 -35.00 -1.15 19.88
N VAL A 115 -34.44 0.03 20.17
CA VAL A 115 -35.02 0.99 21.12
C VAL A 115 -36.10 1.87 20.46
N GLY A 116 -36.42 1.61 19.18
CA GLY A 116 -37.51 2.28 18.46
C GLY A 116 -37.09 3.57 17.75
N MET A 117 -35.79 3.86 17.65
CA MET A 117 -35.31 4.97 16.83
C MET A 117 -35.58 4.67 15.35
N SER A 118 -36.01 5.67 14.57
CA SER A 118 -36.12 5.49 13.12
C SER A 118 -34.74 5.31 12.48
N LEU A 119 -34.69 4.63 11.35
CA LEU A 119 -33.45 4.37 10.61
C LEU A 119 -32.76 5.68 10.24
N GLU A 120 -33.52 6.68 9.81
CA GLU A 120 -33.01 7.99 9.42
C GLU A 120 -32.35 8.71 10.61
N ASN A 121 -33.00 8.68 11.78
CA ASN A 121 -32.47 9.34 12.98
C ASN A 121 -31.23 8.61 13.51
N ALA A 122 -31.23 7.28 13.50
CA ALA A 122 -30.07 6.48 13.91
C ALA A 122 -28.85 6.75 13.02
N LEU A 123 -29.05 6.92 11.71
CA LEU A 123 -27.96 7.24 10.79
C LEU A 123 -27.42 8.67 10.98
N VAL A 124 -28.29 9.63 11.28
CA VAL A 124 -27.87 10.99 11.64
C VAL A 124 -27.01 10.94 12.90
N ASP A 125 -27.47 10.27 13.96
CA ASP A 125 -26.77 10.17 15.23
C ASP A 125 -25.38 9.51 15.09
N LEU A 126 -25.31 8.38 14.36
CA LEU A 126 -24.06 7.68 14.07
C LEU A 126 -23.10 8.53 13.23
N SER A 127 -23.62 9.36 12.31
CA SER A 127 -22.78 10.23 11.47
C SER A 127 -22.10 11.35 12.25
N GLU A 128 -22.70 11.81 13.35
CA GLU A 128 -22.18 12.90 14.17
C GLU A 128 -21.11 12.41 15.15
N HIS A 129 -21.30 11.22 15.75
CA HIS A 129 -20.43 10.72 16.81
C HIS A 129 -19.32 9.78 16.35
N GLY A 130 -19.47 9.16 15.18
CA GLY A 130 -18.48 8.22 14.67
C GLY A 130 -17.28 8.89 14.01
N ASN A 131 -16.13 8.18 14.02
CA ASN A 131 -14.88 8.64 13.45
C ASN A 131 -14.30 7.61 12.48
N GLY A 132 -13.65 8.11 11.42
CA GLY A 132 -12.98 7.28 10.42
C GLY A 132 -13.70 7.25 9.06
N PRO A 133 -13.13 6.52 8.09
CA PRO A 133 -13.51 6.63 6.69
C PRO A 133 -14.95 6.20 6.39
N LEU A 134 -15.52 5.30 7.20
CA LEU A 134 -16.92 4.89 7.08
C LEU A 134 -17.86 6.04 7.46
N TYR A 135 -17.57 6.73 8.56
CA TYR A 135 -18.40 7.81 9.09
C TYR A 135 -18.28 9.09 8.27
N ASP A 136 -17.11 9.35 7.67
CA ASP A 136 -16.94 10.46 6.71
C ASP A 136 -17.88 10.30 5.50
N GLU A 137 -18.01 9.08 4.99
CA GLU A 137 -18.98 8.78 3.93
C GLU A 137 -20.42 8.73 4.43
N LEU A 138 -20.65 8.29 5.67
CA LEU A 138 -21.97 8.32 6.29
C LEU A 138 -22.52 9.74 6.41
N ARG A 139 -21.69 10.71 6.83
CA ARG A 139 -22.07 12.13 6.85
C ARG A 139 -22.47 12.62 5.46
N ARG A 140 -21.74 12.19 4.43
CA ARG A 140 -22.06 12.51 3.03
C ARG A 140 -23.42 11.91 2.63
N VAL A 141 -23.72 10.68 3.03
CA VAL A 141 -25.03 10.03 2.82
C VAL A 141 -26.16 10.78 3.53
N VAL A 142 -25.96 11.19 4.78
CA VAL A 142 -26.96 11.96 5.53
C VAL A 142 -27.28 13.29 4.83
N VAL A 143 -26.26 13.98 4.31
CA VAL A 143 -26.44 15.20 3.51
C VAL A 143 -27.19 14.90 2.21
N GLU A 144 -26.84 13.82 1.49
CA GLU A 144 -27.53 13.40 0.27
C GLU A 144 -29.03 13.15 0.50
N ILE A 145 -29.38 12.48 1.60
CA ILE A 145 -30.77 12.21 2.00
C ILE A 145 -31.50 13.52 2.35
N ARG A 146 -30.87 14.43 3.10
CA ARG A 146 -31.45 15.75 3.41
C ARG A 146 -31.68 16.61 2.17
N MET A 147 -30.89 16.42 1.12
CA MET A 147 -31.06 17.05 -0.19
C MET A 147 -32.12 16.37 -1.07
N GLY A 148 -32.83 15.36 -0.56
CA GLY A 148 -33.94 14.70 -1.25
C GLY A 148 -33.54 13.49 -2.10
N LYS A 149 -32.27 13.03 -2.06
CA LYS A 149 -31.93 11.75 -2.69
C LYS A 149 -32.55 10.59 -1.91
N SER A 150 -32.92 9.54 -2.63
CA SER A 150 -33.45 8.33 -1.99
C SER A 150 -32.38 7.64 -1.14
N PHE A 151 -32.83 6.94 -0.10
CA PHE A 151 -31.99 6.12 0.76
C PHE A 151 -31.19 5.09 -0.05
N ASP A 152 -31.86 4.33 -0.92
CA ASP A 152 -31.25 3.31 -1.79
C ASP A 152 -30.12 3.90 -2.64
N GLU A 153 -30.39 5.02 -3.32
CA GLU A 153 -29.41 5.67 -4.18
C GLU A 153 -28.19 6.18 -3.39
N SER A 154 -28.41 6.82 -2.24
CA SER A 154 -27.33 7.39 -1.42
C SER A 154 -26.39 6.30 -0.89
N PHE A 155 -26.94 5.20 -0.37
CA PHE A 155 -26.16 4.06 0.11
C PHE A 155 -25.45 3.32 -1.03
N ARG A 156 -26.09 3.17 -2.18
CA ARG A 156 -25.46 2.59 -3.38
C ARG A 156 -24.27 3.42 -3.86
N ASN A 157 -24.41 4.76 -3.82
CA ASN A 157 -23.33 5.67 -4.15
C ASN A 157 -22.18 5.57 -3.14
N MET A 158 -22.48 5.48 -1.84
CA MET A 158 -21.49 5.23 -0.79
C MET A 158 -20.74 3.92 -1.01
N ALA A 159 -21.44 2.81 -1.28
CA ALA A 159 -20.80 1.51 -1.54
C ALA A 159 -19.86 1.56 -2.76
N LYS A 160 -20.26 2.26 -3.83
CA LYS A 160 -19.41 2.49 -5.02
C LYS A 160 -18.17 3.34 -4.71
N ARG A 161 -18.31 4.38 -3.87
CA ARG A 161 -17.19 5.25 -3.48
C ARG A 161 -16.17 4.52 -2.59
N LEU A 162 -16.66 3.66 -1.70
CA LEU A 162 -15.84 2.89 -0.77
C LEU A 162 -15.22 1.62 -1.37
N ASP A 163 -15.64 1.22 -2.59
CA ASP A 163 -15.16 0.03 -3.31
C ASP A 163 -15.16 -1.26 -2.45
N SER A 164 -16.17 -1.40 -1.58
CA SER A 164 -16.30 -2.52 -0.66
C SER A 164 -17.48 -3.41 -1.03
N LYS A 165 -17.17 -4.61 -1.53
CA LYS A 165 -18.18 -5.63 -1.90
C LYS A 165 -18.97 -6.12 -0.69
N ASP A 166 -18.31 -6.27 0.45
CA ASP A 166 -18.97 -6.71 1.69
C ASP A 166 -19.97 -5.65 2.14
N LEU A 167 -19.58 -4.37 2.08
CA LEU A 167 -20.46 -3.25 2.37
C LEU A 167 -21.65 -3.17 1.41
N GLU A 168 -21.41 -3.35 0.11
CA GLU A 168 -22.46 -3.39 -0.91
C GLU A 168 -23.46 -4.53 -0.63
N ARG A 169 -22.96 -5.72 -0.26
CA ARG A 169 -23.80 -6.88 0.06
C ARG A 169 -24.61 -6.64 1.33
N SER A 170 -23.98 -6.15 2.39
CA SER A 170 -24.66 -5.83 3.65
C SER A 170 -25.76 -4.80 3.43
N PHE A 171 -25.51 -3.72 2.69
CA PHE A 171 -26.55 -2.72 2.43
C PHE A 171 -27.71 -3.25 1.58
N LYS A 172 -27.46 -4.14 0.62
CA LYS A 172 -28.54 -4.80 -0.12
C LYS A 172 -29.45 -5.61 0.80
N ILE A 173 -28.88 -6.35 1.75
CA ILE A 173 -29.65 -7.12 2.74
C ILE A 173 -30.49 -6.19 3.61
N ILE A 174 -29.89 -5.11 4.12
CA ILE A 174 -30.55 -4.11 4.96
C ILE A 174 -31.70 -3.43 4.22
N LEU A 175 -31.48 -3.01 2.97
CA LEU A 175 -32.49 -2.35 2.14
C LEU A 175 -33.67 -3.29 1.85
N ASN A 176 -33.41 -4.57 1.59
CA ASN A 176 -34.46 -5.55 1.38
C ASN A 176 -35.28 -5.78 2.66
N ALA A 177 -34.62 -5.90 3.80
CA ALA A 177 -35.29 -6.03 5.10
C ALA A 177 -36.15 -4.80 5.44
N HIS A 178 -35.66 -3.59 5.13
CA HIS A 178 -36.41 -2.36 5.33
C HIS A 178 -37.70 -2.33 4.49
N LYS A 179 -37.66 -2.79 3.24
CA LYS A 179 -38.85 -2.88 2.36
C LYS A 179 -39.87 -3.93 2.83
N SER A 180 -39.41 -4.99 3.51
CA SER A 180 -40.27 -6.08 4.01
C SER A 180 -40.95 -5.76 5.35
N GLY A 181 -40.58 -4.67 6.03
CA GLY A 181 -41.28 -4.14 7.20
C GLY A 181 -41.14 -4.94 8.51
N GLY A 182 -40.46 -6.10 8.51
CA GLY A 182 -40.29 -6.95 9.68
C GLY A 182 -38.82 -7.09 10.10
N GLY A 183 -38.52 -6.85 11.37
CA GLY A 183 -37.27 -7.28 12.02
C GLY A 183 -35.98 -6.62 11.52
N LEU A 184 -36.01 -5.37 11.03
CA LEU A 184 -34.84 -4.69 10.47
C LEU A 184 -33.63 -4.71 11.43
N ALA A 185 -33.88 -4.52 12.73
CA ALA A 185 -32.84 -4.54 13.75
C ALA A 185 -32.18 -5.91 13.90
N ASP A 186 -32.96 -7.00 13.78
CA ASP A 186 -32.46 -8.36 13.89
C ASP A 186 -31.65 -8.74 12.66
N VAL A 187 -32.14 -8.40 11.46
CA VAL A 187 -31.40 -8.62 10.21
C VAL A 187 -30.07 -7.87 10.22
N ILE A 188 -30.04 -6.61 10.67
CA ILE A 188 -28.79 -5.84 10.78
C ILE A 188 -27.83 -6.49 11.81
N SER A 189 -28.37 -7.00 12.92
CA SER A 189 -27.59 -7.70 13.95
C SER A 189 -26.95 -8.97 13.39
N ASP A 190 -27.70 -9.79 12.65
CA ASP A 190 -27.20 -11.02 12.04
C ASP A 190 -26.10 -10.72 11.02
N VAL A 191 -26.30 -9.71 10.17
CA VAL A 191 -25.26 -9.27 9.20
C VAL A 191 -24.00 -8.76 9.91
N SER A 192 -24.15 -8.05 11.02
CA SER A 192 -23.02 -7.62 11.85
C SER A 192 -22.22 -8.83 12.36
N ASP A 193 -22.90 -9.83 12.91
CA ASP A 193 -22.26 -11.00 13.49
C ASP A 193 -21.57 -11.87 12.43
N ASP A 194 -22.20 -12.03 11.26
CA ASP A 194 -21.60 -12.70 10.09
C ASP A 194 -20.30 -12.00 9.64
N LEU A 195 -20.33 -10.66 9.48
CA LEU A 195 -19.13 -9.91 9.09
C LEU A 195 -18.03 -10.01 10.15
N ARG A 196 -18.40 -10.02 11.44
CA ARG A 196 -17.45 -10.16 12.54
C ARG A 196 -16.79 -11.53 12.53
N ALA A 197 -17.56 -12.61 12.31
CA ALA A 197 -17.04 -13.96 12.14
C ALA A 197 -16.07 -14.04 10.95
N MET A 198 -16.41 -13.41 9.81
CA MET A 198 -15.54 -13.32 8.65
C MET A 198 -14.21 -12.60 8.94
N LEU A 199 -14.23 -11.50 9.72
CA LEU A 199 -13.00 -10.81 10.14
C LEU A 199 -12.12 -11.69 11.04
N ILE A 200 -12.72 -12.46 11.95
CA ILE A 200 -11.99 -13.39 12.82
C ILE A 200 -11.32 -14.48 11.97
N LEU A 201 -12.06 -15.12 11.06
CA LEU A 201 -11.52 -16.11 10.13
C LEU A 201 -10.37 -15.54 9.27
N LYS A 202 -10.50 -14.30 8.79
CA LYS A 202 -9.44 -13.63 8.03
C LYS A 202 -8.17 -13.42 8.86
N ARG A 203 -8.31 -13.06 10.15
CA ARG A 203 -7.20 -12.90 11.10
C ARG A 203 -6.55 -14.24 11.45
N GLU A 204 -7.34 -15.27 11.73
CA GLU A 204 -6.86 -16.63 11.99
C GLU A 204 -6.10 -17.20 10.81
N ARG A 205 -6.63 -17.07 9.59
CA ARG A 205 -5.94 -17.47 8.37
C ARG A 205 -4.58 -16.76 8.22
N LYS A 206 -4.54 -15.44 8.46
CA LYS A 206 -3.30 -14.65 8.40
C LYS A 206 -2.29 -15.09 9.46
N SER A 207 -2.75 -15.47 10.66
CA SER A 207 -1.90 -15.98 11.73
C SER A 207 -1.36 -17.38 11.42
N SER A 208 -2.18 -18.26 10.85
CA SER A 208 -1.81 -19.65 10.51
C SER A 208 -0.63 -19.72 9.53
N VAL A 209 -0.57 -18.80 8.56
CA VAL A 209 0.51 -18.75 7.57
C VAL A 209 1.75 -17.95 8.02
N MET A 210 1.73 -17.37 9.23
CA MET A 210 2.78 -16.46 9.70
C MET A 210 4.16 -17.13 9.77
N MET A 211 4.22 -18.40 10.17
CA MET A 211 5.47 -19.15 10.24
C MET A 211 6.14 -19.26 8.86
N SER A 212 5.37 -19.61 7.82
CA SER A 212 5.86 -19.69 6.44
C SER A 212 6.36 -18.34 5.93
N ILE A 213 5.68 -17.26 6.31
CA ILE A 213 6.08 -15.89 5.94
C ILE A 213 7.38 -15.51 6.64
N MET A 214 7.53 -15.79 7.94
CA MET A 214 8.76 -15.53 8.67
C MET A 214 9.94 -16.28 8.08
N PHE A 215 9.74 -17.54 7.68
CA PHE A 215 10.74 -18.32 6.98
C PHE A 215 11.16 -17.68 5.65
N LEU A 216 10.20 -17.26 4.81
CA LEU A 216 10.49 -16.58 3.54
C LEU A 216 11.24 -15.25 3.75
N VAL A 217 10.85 -14.46 4.75
CA VAL A 217 11.54 -13.21 5.09
C VAL A 217 12.97 -13.48 5.53
N LEU A 218 13.18 -14.43 6.45
CA LEU A 218 14.52 -14.79 6.93
C LEU A 218 15.39 -15.33 5.79
N ALA A 219 14.85 -16.21 4.95
CA ALA A 219 15.55 -16.75 3.80
C ALA A 219 15.97 -15.65 2.81
N SER A 220 15.08 -14.70 2.53
CA SER A 220 15.32 -13.67 1.50
C SER A 220 16.17 -12.51 2.00
N VAL A 221 16.03 -12.13 3.28
CA VAL A 221 16.73 -10.97 3.86
C VAL A 221 18.08 -11.37 4.45
N VAL A 222 18.19 -12.56 5.05
CA VAL A 222 19.42 -12.96 5.75
C VAL A 222 20.16 -14.05 5.00
N ALA A 223 19.52 -15.22 4.81
CA ALA A 223 20.23 -16.39 4.31
C ALA A 223 20.75 -16.22 2.87
N ALA A 224 19.91 -15.72 1.95
CA ALA A 224 20.29 -15.55 0.55
C ALA A 224 21.36 -14.46 0.36
N PRO A 225 21.23 -13.23 0.90
CA PRO A 225 22.29 -12.22 0.84
C PRO A 225 23.59 -12.70 1.46
N PHE A 226 23.53 -13.44 2.57
CA PHE A 226 24.70 -14.02 3.21
C PHE A 226 25.40 -15.03 2.30
N ALA A 227 24.69 -16.05 1.84
CA ALA A 227 25.26 -17.09 0.98
C ALA A 227 25.83 -16.51 -0.32
N LEU A 228 25.10 -15.61 -0.97
CA LEU A 228 25.50 -14.99 -2.23
C LEU A 228 26.62 -13.95 -2.03
N GLY A 229 26.60 -13.21 -0.92
CA GLY A 229 27.66 -12.29 -0.56
C GLY A 229 28.98 -13.02 -0.35
N MET A 230 28.95 -14.16 0.34
CA MET A 230 30.13 -15.02 0.53
C MET A 230 30.71 -15.54 -0.79
N VAL A 231 29.89 -15.77 -1.81
CA VAL A 231 30.37 -16.10 -3.17
C VAL A 231 31.18 -14.93 -3.76
N GLY A 232 30.73 -13.69 -3.55
CA GLY A 232 31.45 -12.50 -4.00
C GLY A 232 32.77 -12.27 -3.26
N VAL A 233 32.78 -12.49 -1.95
CA VAL A 233 34.01 -12.44 -1.13
C VAL A 233 35.02 -13.50 -1.57
N TYR A 234 34.56 -14.75 -1.73
CA TYR A 234 35.41 -15.84 -2.22
C TYR A 234 35.97 -15.57 -3.62
N SER A 235 35.16 -15.01 -4.51
CA SER A 235 35.63 -14.62 -5.84
C SER A 235 36.75 -13.58 -5.77
N SER A 236 36.55 -12.53 -4.95
CA SER A 236 37.53 -11.47 -4.77
C SER A 236 38.86 -12.00 -4.21
N PHE A 237 38.79 -12.89 -3.22
CA PHE A 237 39.95 -13.60 -2.68
C PHE A 237 40.70 -14.41 -3.76
N MET A 238 39.98 -15.13 -4.63
CA MET A 238 40.60 -15.91 -5.72
C MET A 238 41.29 -15.03 -6.77
N ILE A 239 40.73 -13.85 -7.04
CA ILE A 239 41.33 -12.85 -7.94
C ILE A 239 42.64 -12.32 -7.33
N GLU A 240 42.66 -12.04 -6.03
CA GLU A 240 43.84 -11.57 -5.31
C GLU A 240 44.97 -12.60 -5.25
N LEU A 241 44.63 -13.89 -5.16
CA LEU A 241 45.58 -15.00 -5.30
C LEU A 241 46.07 -15.24 -6.74
N ASN A 242 45.74 -14.34 -7.67
CA ASN A 242 46.08 -14.44 -9.10
C ASN A 242 45.53 -15.72 -9.77
N ARG A 243 44.43 -16.28 -9.22
CA ARG A 243 43.69 -17.43 -9.77
C ARG A 243 42.39 -16.98 -10.43
N SER A 244 42.45 -15.89 -11.19
CA SER A 244 41.28 -15.34 -11.86
C SER A 244 40.80 -16.27 -12.98
N SER A 245 39.52 -16.61 -12.96
CA SER A 245 38.81 -17.23 -14.08
C SER A 245 37.65 -16.32 -14.51
N ALA A 246 37.14 -16.50 -15.73
CA ALA A 246 35.94 -15.78 -16.20
C ALA A 246 34.75 -15.96 -15.24
N ILE A 247 34.63 -17.14 -14.61
CA ILE A 247 33.58 -17.43 -13.63
C ILE A 247 33.75 -16.57 -12.37
N CYS A 248 34.98 -16.41 -11.86
CA CYS A 248 35.23 -15.57 -10.69
C CYS A 248 34.79 -14.13 -10.97
N GLN A 249 35.21 -13.56 -12.10
CA GLN A 249 34.87 -12.17 -12.43
C GLN A 249 33.35 -11.92 -12.56
N LEU A 250 32.59 -12.91 -13.05
CA LEU A 250 31.14 -12.80 -13.24
C LEU A 250 30.31 -13.18 -12.00
N ALA A 251 30.86 -13.94 -11.07
CA ALA A 251 30.12 -14.50 -9.94
C ALA A 251 29.42 -13.44 -9.07
N PRO A 252 30.04 -12.30 -8.66
CA PRO A 252 29.36 -11.28 -7.87
C PRO A 252 28.16 -10.66 -8.61
N THR A 253 28.31 -10.41 -9.91
CA THR A 253 27.25 -9.83 -10.75
C THR A 253 26.08 -10.80 -10.90
N VAL A 254 26.34 -12.08 -11.16
CA VAL A 254 25.29 -13.11 -11.27
C VAL A 254 24.59 -13.31 -9.92
N ALA A 255 25.35 -13.30 -8.82
CA ALA A 255 24.81 -13.39 -7.46
C ALA A 255 23.86 -12.23 -7.14
N LEU A 256 24.23 -10.99 -7.53
CA LEU A 256 23.39 -9.82 -7.37
C LEU A 256 22.08 -9.92 -8.18
N ILE A 257 22.16 -10.32 -9.45
CA ILE A 257 20.98 -10.50 -10.31
C ILE A 257 20.04 -11.54 -9.71
N TYR A 258 20.58 -12.69 -9.31
CA TYR A 258 19.80 -13.74 -8.67
C TYR A 258 19.15 -13.23 -7.37
N LEU A 259 19.86 -12.48 -6.55
CA LEU A 259 19.34 -11.94 -5.30
C LEU A 259 18.15 -11.00 -5.51
N ILE A 260 18.25 -10.11 -6.51
CA ILE A 260 17.15 -9.19 -6.85
C ILE A 260 15.92 -9.99 -7.30
N ILE A 261 16.10 -10.97 -8.19
CA ILE A 261 14.99 -11.82 -8.65
C ILE A 261 14.38 -12.60 -7.48
N HIS A 262 15.22 -13.24 -6.65
CA HIS A 262 14.79 -14.03 -5.50
C HIS A 262 13.99 -13.20 -4.49
N SER A 263 14.50 -12.02 -4.11
CA SER A 263 13.84 -11.12 -3.15
C SER A 263 12.52 -10.56 -3.66
N ILE A 264 12.43 -10.24 -4.96
CA ILE A 264 11.18 -9.82 -5.59
C ILE A 264 10.16 -10.97 -5.56
N LEU A 265 10.56 -12.16 -6.02
CA LEU A 265 9.69 -13.34 -6.03
C LEU A 265 9.21 -13.71 -4.62
N ALA A 266 10.08 -13.64 -3.62
CA ALA A 266 9.72 -13.86 -2.23
C ALA A 266 8.69 -12.87 -1.72
N GLY A 267 8.82 -11.57 -2.07
CA GLY A 267 7.80 -10.56 -1.74
C GLY A 267 6.44 -10.87 -2.35
N PHE A 268 6.40 -11.32 -3.60
CA PHE A 268 5.16 -11.77 -4.26
C PHE A 268 4.57 -13.03 -3.62
N LEU A 269 5.41 -14.03 -3.28
CA LEU A 269 4.99 -15.23 -2.57
C LEU A 269 4.39 -14.91 -1.20
N ILE A 270 5.01 -14.02 -0.44
CA ILE A 270 4.50 -13.55 0.86
C ILE A 270 3.10 -12.95 0.70
N ALA A 271 2.87 -12.11 -0.33
CA ALA A 271 1.56 -11.54 -0.56
C ALA A 271 0.51 -12.57 -0.99
N LEU A 272 0.89 -13.51 -1.85
CA LEU A 272 0.02 -14.60 -2.28
C LEU A 272 -0.41 -15.45 -1.07
N ILE A 273 0.52 -15.81 -0.20
CA ILE A 273 0.25 -16.62 0.99
C ILE A 273 -0.57 -15.84 2.02
N MET A 274 -0.21 -14.58 2.30
CA MET A 274 -0.84 -13.79 3.36
C MET A 274 -2.23 -13.27 2.98
N TYR A 275 -2.40 -12.81 1.74
CA TYR A 275 -3.62 -12.12 1.29
C TYR A 275 -4.39 -12.85 0.19
N GLY A 276 -3.80 -13.85 -0.47
CA GLY A 276 -4.39 -14.50 -1.64
C GLY A 276 -4.38 -13.63 -2.90
N ASP A 277 -3.67 -12.50 -2.90
CA ASP A 277 -3.61 -11.55 -4.01
C ASP A 277 -2.15 -11.17 -4.30
N ILE A 278 -1.68 -11.51 -5.50
CA ILE A 278 -0.31 -11.25 -5.94
C ILE A 278 -0.03 -9.75 -6.11
N LYS A 279 -1.05 -8.92 -6.36
CA LYS A 279 -0.85 -7.47 -6.53
C LYS A 279 -0.33 -6.81 -5.25
N LYS A 280 -0.66 -7.38 -4.08
CA LYS A 280 -0.14 -6.94 -2.78
C LYS A 280 1.34 -7.26 -2.59
N GLY A 281 1.95 -8.03 -3.50
CA GLY A 281 3.37 -8.40 -3.49
C GLY A 281 4.30 -7.21 -3.57
N VAL A 282 3.88 -6.15 -4.27
CA VAL A 282 4.65 -4.91 -4.41
C VAL A 282 4.98 -4.29 -3.04
N LYS A 283 4.08 -4.44 -2.05
CA LYS A 283 4.30 -3.97 -0.67
C LYS A 283 5.51 -4.64 0.01
N PHE A 284 5.79 -5.89 -0.33
CA PHE A 284 6.81 -6.71 0.33
C PHE A 284 8.09 -6.81 -0.49
N SER A 285 8.00 -6.89 -1.82
CA SER A 285 9.16 -7.06 -2.69
C SER A 285 10.16 -5.93 -2.52
N ILE A 286 9.71 -4.68 -2.54
CA ILE A 286 10.58 -3.50 -2.47
C ILE A 286 11.41 -3.46 -1.17
N PRO A 287 10.82 -3.51 0.04
CA PRO A 287 11.61 -3.45 1.28
C PRO A 287 12.50 -4.69 1.45
N ILE A 288 12.04 -5.89 1.05
CA ILE A 288 12.84 -7.11 1.15
C ILE A 288 14.04 -7.02 0.21
N THR A 289 13.86 -6.60 -1.04
CA THR A 289 14.95 -6.39 -2.00
C THR A 289 15.93 -5.33 -1.52
N ALA A 290 15.46 -4.22 -0.96
CA ALA A 290 16.33 -3.17 -0.44
C ALA A 290 17.18 -3.66 0.74
N LEU A 291 16.58 -4.36 1.70
CA LEU A 291 17.30 -4.95 2.85
C LEU A 291 18.28 -6.03 2.40
N ALA A 292 17.85 -6.90 1.47
CA ALA A 292 18.68 -7.95 0.91
C ALA A 292 19.91 -7.38 0.18
N PHE A 293 19.71 -6.36 -0.65
CA PHE A 293 20.78 -5.65 -1.33
C PHE A 293 21.75 -4.99 -0.35
N PHE A 294 21.23 -4.31 0.67
CA PHE A 294 22.05 -3.66 1.69
C PHE A 294 22.94 -4.66 2.43
N LEU A 295 22.38 -5.79 2.87
CA LEU A 295 23.15 -6.84 3.52
C LEU A 295 24.18 -7.47 2.58
N PHE A 296 23.80 -7.77 1.34
CA PHE A 296 24.74 -8.26 0.32
C PHE A 296 25.91 -7.30 0.09
N TYR A 297 25.63 -5.99 0.00
CA TYR A 297 26.65 -4.97 -0.16
C TYR A 297 27.59 -4.91 1.05
N LEU A 298 27.05 -4.90 2.28
CA LEU A 298 27.85 -4.94 3.50
C LEU A 298 28.80 -6.15 3.52
N ILE A 299 28.31 -7.33 3.15
CA ILE A 299 29.12 -8.55 3.13
C ILE A 299 30.24 -8.46 2.11
N ASN A 300 29.99 -7.92 0.90
CA ASN A 300 31.03 -7.80 -0.12
C ASN A 300 32.08 -6.75 0.25
N VAL A 301 31.69 -5.63 0.87
CA VAL A 301 32.62 -4.56 1.29
C VAL A 301 33.46 -4.99 2.48
N PHE A 302 32.84 -5.51 3.54
CA PHE A 302 33.55 -5.88 4.78
C PHE A 302 34.10 -7.29 4.77
N GLY A 303 33.61 -8.18 3.89
CA GLY A 303 34.02 -9.57 3.87
C GLY A 303 35.51 -9.76 3.54
N LEU A 304 36.08 -8.88 2.70
CA LEU A 304 37.52 -8.91 2.40
C LEU A 304 38.38 -8.54 3.61
N SER A 305 37.95 -7.55 4.41
CA SER A 305 38.67 -7.15 5.63
C SER A 305 38.77 -8.27 6.67
N PHE A 306 37.86 -9.24 6.65
CA PHE A 306 37.94 -10.43 7.50
C PHE A 306 39.06 -11.40 7.09
N PHE A 307 39.49 -11.38 5.82
CA PHE A 307 40.59 -12.19 5.32
C PHE A 307 41.97 -11.50 5.44
N GLY A 308 42.03 -10.32 6.06
CA GLY A 308 43.28 -9.61 6.35
C GLY A 308 43.86 -8.82 5.16
N PHE A 309 43.02 -8.49 4.17
CA PHE A 309 43.33 -7.64 3.02
C PHE A 309 42.58 -6.31 3.11
#